data_AF-A0A7C3AR37-F1
#
_entry.id   AF-A0A7C3AR37-F1
#
_cell.length_a   1.000
_cell.length_b   1.000
_cell.length_c   1.000
_cell.angle_alpha   90.00
_cell.angle_beta   90.00
_cell.angle_gamma   90.00
#
_symmetry.space_group_name_H-M   'P 1'
#
loop_
_entity.id
_entity.type
_entity.pdbx_description
1 polymer ?
#
loop_
_entity_poly.entity_id
_entity_poly.type
_entity_poly.pdbx_seq_one_letter_code
_entity_poly.pdbx_strand_id
1 'polypeptide(L)'
;AMGVGVLFAAVTVLVYQGAITLGATWARVLFTDPVVAAMNATGGLLLLGIGLRLLEIKALRVANMLPALAVAPALVALKDLVA
;
A
#
# COMPACT_ATOMS: atom_id res chain seq x y z
N ALA A 1 12.19 23.95 -5.82
CA ALA A 1 12.57 22.78 -6.65
C ALA A 1 13.11 21.71 -5.71
N MET A 2 12.63 20.48 -5.83
CA MET A 2 13.18 19.33 -5.13
C MET A 2 14.61 19.13 -5.68
N GLY A 3 15.64 19.47 -4.90
CA GLY A 3 17.03 19.58 -5.37
C GLY A 3 17.61 18.27 -5.92
N VAL A 4 18.86 18.30 -6.38
CA VAL A 4 19.58 17.14 -6.98
C VAL A 4 19.54 15.88 -6.09
N GLY A 5 19.42 16.04 -4.77
CA GLY A 5 19.26 14.93 -3.83
C GLY A 5 18.02 14.05 -4.06
N VAL A 6 16.95 14.55 -4.69
CA VAL A 6 15.77 13.74 -5.01
C VAL A 6 16.03 12.75 -6.13
N LEU A 7 16.93 13.08 -7.06
CA LEU A 7 17.36 12.13 -8.09
C LEU A 7 18.11 10.94 -7.48
N PHE A 8 18.92 11.18 -6.45
CA PHE A 8 19.59 10.12 -5.70
C PHE A 8 18.61 9.22 -4.93
N ALA A 9 17.49 9.76 -4.45
CA ALA A 9 16.44 8.97 -3.78
C ALA A 9 15.78 7.95 -4.72
N ALA A 10 15.74 8.23 -6.04
CA ALA A 10 15.19 7.31 -7.02
C ALA A 10 15.92 5.96 -7.02
N VAL A 11 17.25 5.95 -6.80
CA VAL A 11 18.04 4.71 -6.70
C VAL A 11 17.59 3.90 -5.48
N THR A 12 17.45 4.54 -4.32
CA THR A 12 17.02 3.87 -3.09
C THR A 12 15.60 3.32 -3.21
N VAL A 13 14.68 4.09 -3.79
CA VAL A 13 13.30 3.65 -4.06
C VAL A 13 13.28 2.50 -5.05
N LEU A 14 14.07 2.55 -6.12
CA LEU A 14 14.15 1.49 -7.11
C LEU A 14 14.68 0.19 -6.52
N VAL A 15 15.69 0.27 -5.65
CA VAL A 15 16.18 -0.91 -4.93
C VAL A 15 15.11 -1.46 -3.99
N TYR A 16 14.49 -0.61 -3.17
CA TYR A 16 13.55 -1.07 -2.14
C TYR A 16 12.22 -1.55 -2.74
N GLN A 17 11.54 -0.71 -3.52
CA GLN A 17 10.30 -1.08 -4.18
C GLN A 17 10.53 -2.15 -5.25
N GLY A 18 11.60 -2.05 -6.04
CA GLY A 18 11.90 -3.04 -7.07
C GLY A 18 12.16 -4.43 -6.50
N ALA A 19 12.93 -4.54 -5.41
CA ALA A 19 13.14 -5.82 -4.73
C ALA A 19 11.81 -6.40 -4.20
N ILE A 20 10.95 -5.57 -3.60
CA ILE A 20 9.63 -6.01 -3.11
C ILE A 20 8.74 -6.46 -4.27
N THR A 21 8.68 -5.73 -5.38
CA THR A 21 7.89 -6.09 -6.56
C THR A 21 8.37 -7.38 -7.21
N LEU A 22 9.70 -7.56 -7.33
CA LEU A 22 10.28 -8.81 -7.83
C LEU A 22 9.96 -9.98 -6.88
N GLY A 23 10.10 -9.78 -5.56
CA GLY A 23 9.73 -10.79 -4.55
C GLY A 23 8.25 -11.15 -4.57
N ALA A 24 7.36 -10.18 -4.75
CA ALA A 24 5.92 -10.41 -4.88
C ALA A 24 5.59 -11.28 -6.11
N THR A 25 6.39 -11.19 -7.18
CA THR A 25 6.24 -12.02 -8.37
C THR A 25 6.48 -13.51 -8.08
N TRP A 26 7.36 -13.84 -7.13
CA TRP A 26 7.56 -15.21 -6.67
C TRP A 26 6.45 -15.68 -5.72
N ALA A 27 5.80 -14.75 -5.02
CA ALA A 27 4.69 -15.01 -4.10
C ALA A 27 3.29 -14.84 -4.73
N ARG A 28 3.14 -15.02 -6.05
CA ARG A 28 1.86 -14.85 -6.79
C ARG A 28 0.68 -15.65 -6.22
N VAL A 29 0.95 -16.79 -5.56
CA VAL A 29 -0.08 -17.59 -4.88
C VAL A 29 -0.75 -16.81 -3.74
N LEU A 30 -0.02 -15.91 -3.09
CA LEU A 30 -0.52 -15.07 -1.99
C LEU A 30 -1.03 -13.70 -2.47
N PHE A 31 -0.48 -13.19 -3.58
CA PHE A 31 -0.84 -11.89 -4.16
C PHE A 31 -1.66 -12.07 -5.44
N THR A 32 -2.87 -12.61 -5.30
CA THR A 32 -3.84 -12.72 -6.40
C THR A 32 -4.38 -11.35 -6.80
N ASP A 33 -4.90 -11.21 -8.02
CA ASP A 33 -5.47 -9.93 -8.50
C ASP A 33 -6.54 -9.35 -7.55
N PRO A 34 -7.48 -10.14 -6.98
CA PRO A 34 -8.45 -9.64 -6.00
C PRO A 34 -7.79 -9.11 -4.73
N VAL A 35 -6.78 -9.81 -4.22
CA VAL A 35 -6.06 -9.43 -3.00
C VAL A 35 -5.31 -8.12 -3.22
N VAL A 36 -4.59 -7.98 -4.34
CA VAL A 36 -3.87 -6.76 -4.69
C VAL A 36 -4.83 -5.59 -4.90
N ALA A 37 -5.98 -5.81 -5.54
CA ALA A 37 -7.00 -4.78 -5.70
C ALA A 37 -7.53 -4.28 -4.34
N ALA A 38 -7.77 -5.18 -3.39
CA ALA A 38 -8.20 -4.82 -2.04
C ALA A 38 -7.13 -4.05 -1.25
N MET A 39 -5.85 -4.42 -1.39
CA MET A 39 -4.73 -3.68 -0.81
C MET A 39 -4.66 -2.26 -1.39
N ASN A 40 -4.75 -2.12 -2.71
CA ASN A 40 -4.68 -0.83 -3.38
C ASN A 40 -5.87 0.08 -3.03
N ALA A 41 -7.09 -0.46 -2.99
CA ALA A 41 -8.28 0.28 -2.59
C ALA A 41 -8.16 0.79 -1.14
N THR A 42 -7.74 -0.08 -0.22
CA THR A 42 -7.58 0.26 1.20
C THR A 42 -6.45 1.28 1.39
N GLY A 43 -5.29 1.04 0.76
CA GLY A 43 -4.16 1.95 0.79
C GLY A 43 -4.49 3.33 0.21
N GLY A 44 -5.19 3.38 -0.91
CA GLY A 44 -5.64 4.63 -1.52
C GLY A 44 -6.58 5.43 -0.61
N LEU A 45 -7.49 4.76 0.10
CA LEU A 45 -8.37 5.41 1.07
C LEU A 45 -7.60 5.97 2.28
N LEU A 46 -6.59 5.23 2.77
CA LEU A 46 -5.72 5.71 3.84
C LEU A 46 -4.87 6.91 3.39
N LEU A 47 -4.32 6.89 2.18
CA LEU A 47 -3.59 8.01 1.58
C LEU A 47 -4.48 9.25 1.46
N LEU A 48 -5.74 9.09 1.03
CA LEU A 48 -6.73 10.17 1.05
C LEU A 48 -6.94 10.72 2.46
N GLY A 49 -7.08 9.84 3.46
CA GLY A 49 -7.20 10.23 4.86
C GLY A 49 -5.99 11.03 5.36
N ILE A 50 -4.77 10.66 4.94
CA ILE A 50 -3.54 11.39 5.27
C ILE A 50 -3.57 12.77 4.61
N GLY A 51 -3.95 12.85 3.32
CA GLY A 51 -4.10 14.12 2.62
C GLY A 51 -5.08 15.07 3.31
N LEU A 52 -6.25 14.56 3.72
CA LEU A 52 -7.25 15.35 4.46
C LEU A 52 -6.75 15.86 5.82
N ARG A 53 -5.91 15.06 6.49
CA ARG A 53 -5.28 15.46 7.76
C ARG A 53 -4.20 16.53 7.53
N LEU A 54 -3.39 16.40 6.48
CA LEU A 54 -2.35 17.37 6.13
C LEU A 54 -2.93 18.73 5.70
N LEU A 55 -4.10 18.71 5.06
CA LEU A 55 -4.86 19.92 4.69
C LEU A 55 -5.65 20.52 5.87
N GLU A 56 -5.56 19.94 7.06
CA GLU A 56 -6.28 20.35 8.28
C GLU A 56 -7.82 20.40 8.13
N ILE A 57 -8.38 19.83 7.06
CA ILE A 57 -9.84 19.77 6.83
C ILE A 57 -10.50 18.85 7.86
N LYS A 58 -9.88 17.71 8.13
CA LYS A 58 -10.40 16.72 9.08
C LYS A 58 -9.28 15.95 9.76
N ALA A 59 -9.28 15.99 11.10
CA ALA A 59 -8.35 15.22 11.93
C ALA A 59 -8.75 13.73 11.97
N LEU A 60 -8.43 13.00 10.91
CA LEU A 60 -8.59 11.54 10.86
C LEU A 60 -7.39 10.86 11.53
N ARG A 61 -7.65 9.93 12.47
CA ARG A 61 -6.63 9.09 13.09
C ARG A 61 -6.24 7.94 12.17
N VAL A 62 -5.64 8.26 11.01
CA VAL A 62 -5.30 7.26 9.98
C VAL A 62 -4.38 6.16 10.50
N ALA A 63 -3.51 6.47 11.48
CA ALA A 63 -2.68 5.48 12.15
C ALA A 63 -3.50 4.36 12.81
N ASN A 64 -4.67 4.66 13.37
CA ASN A 64 -5.56 3.64 13.95
C ASN A 64 -6.25 2.78 12.88
N MET A 65 -6.25 3.23 11.62
CA MET A 65 -6.81 2.52 10.47
C MET A 65 -5.74 1.72 9.71
N LEU A 66 -4.45 1.80 10.10
CA LEU A 66 -3.37 0.97 9.54
C LEU A 66 -3.67 -0.54 9.56
N PRO A 67 -4.30 -1.12 10.60
CA PRO A 67 -4.64 -2.55 10.60
C PRO A 67 -5.52 -2.96 9.40
N ALA A 68 -6.29 -2.04 8.82
CA ALA A 68 -7.11 -2.32 7.64
C ALA A 68 -6.28 -2.77 6.43
N LEU A 69 -5.04 -2.31 6.28
CA LEU A 69 -4.13 -2.74 5.21
C LEU A 69 -3.77 -4.23 5.27
N ALA A 70 -3.83 -4.84 6.45
CA ALA A 70 -3.62 -6.27 6.62
C ALA A 70 -4.95 -7.05 6.57
N VAL A 71 -6.01 -6.51 7.20
CA VAL A 71 -7.31 -7.18 7.30
C VAL A 71 -7.99 -7.29 5.95
N ALA A 72 -7.98 -6.24 5.11
CA ALA A 72 -8.63 -6.25 3.80
C ALA A 72 -8.09 -7.35 2.87
N PRO A 73 -6.76 -7.44 2.58
CA PRO A 73 -6.23 -8.54 1.78
C PRO A 73 -6.42 -9.90 2.44
N ALA A 74 -6.30 -10.01 3.77
CA ALA A 74 -6.48 -11.29 4.46
C ALA A 74 -7.90 -11.85 4.28
N LEU A 75 -8.92 -10.99 4.35
CA LEU A 75 -10.32 -11.39 4.12
C LEU A 75 -10.56 -11.82 2.67
N VAL A 76 -9.97 -11.13 1.70
CA VAL A 76 -10.10 -11.47 0.28
C VAL A 76 -9.35 -12.76 -0.05
N ALA A 77 -8.14 -12.94 0.48
CA ALA A 77 -7.38 -14.17 0.33
C ALA A 77 -8.13 -15.37 0.94
N LEU A 78 -8.79 -15.19 2.09
CA LEU A 78 -9.63 -16.23 2.69
C LEU A 78 -10.85 -16.56 1.81
N LYS A 79 -11.50 -15.54 1.22
CA LYS A 79 -12.62 -15.74 0.29
C LYS A 79 -12.18 -16.52 -0.96
N ASP A 80 -11.04 -16.15 -1.54
CA ASP A 80 -10.47 -16.81 -2.72
C ASP A 80 -10.03 -18.25 -2.42
N LEU A 81 -9.64 -18.57 -1.18
CA LEU A 81 -9.26 -19.92 -0.76
C LEU A 81 -10.46 -20.84 -0.51
N VAL A 82 -11.61 -20.27 -0.12
CA VAL A 82 -12.84 -21.01 0.23
C VAL A 82 -13.78 -21.20 -0.98
N ALA A 83 -13.65 -20.35 -2.01
CA ALA A 83 -14.40 -20.43 -3.26
C ALA A 83 -13.79 -21.42 -4.25
#